data_AF-Q10L22-F1
#
_entry.id   AF-Q10L22-F1
#
_cell.length_a   1.000
_cell.length_b   1.000
_cell.length_c   1.000
_cell.angle_alpha   90.00
_cell.angle_beta   90.00
_cell.angle_gamma   90.00
#
_symmetry.space_group_name_H-M   'P 1'
#
loop_
_entity.id
_entity.type
_entity.pdbx_description
1 polymer ?
#
loop_
_entity_poly.entity_id
_entity_poly.type
_entity_poly.pdbx_seq_one_letter_code
_entity_poly.pdbx_strand_id
1 'polypeptide(L)'
;MSGSKRSEEWTRGRAEGLKVQVRSKLLKAKSSSSAADMVMLVDTLERLGIDNHFRHEIAAMLHRVHREQQGCTAGSDDDDDLHITSLQFRLLRKHGFRVSAVIENFEEASMLTK
;
A
#
# COMPACT_ATOMS: atom_id res chain seq x y z
N MET A 1 -22.28 -19.74 31.88
CA MET A 1 -21.32 -20.00 30.77
C MET A 1 -21.92 -19.91 29.35
N SER A 2 -23.25 -19.78 29.16
CA SER A 2 -23.89 -19.73 27.82
C SER A 2 -23.90 -18.34 27.14
N GLY A 3 -23.94 -17.25 27.92
CA GLY A 3 -23.99 -15.88 27.36
C GLY A 3 -22.69 -15.39 26.69
N SER A 4 -21.52 -15.86 27.16
CA SER A 4 -20.21 -15.45 26.62
C SER A 4 -19.95 -16.01 25.22
N LYS A 5 -20.34 -17.26 24.94
CA LYS A 5 -20.21 -17.87 23.61
C LYS A 5 -21.03 -17.15 22.53
N ARG A 6 -22.26 -16.74 22.87
CA ARG A 6 -23.15 -16.02 21.94
C ARG A 6 -22.61 -14.63 21.57
N SER A 7 -21.93 -13.96 22.51
CA SER A 7 -21.31 -12.66 22.27
C SER A 7 -20.09 -12.77 21.35
N GLU A 8 -19.27 -13.81 21.52
CA GLU A 8 -18.12 -14.09 20.64
C GLU A 8 -18.54 -14.51 19.22
N GLU A 9 -19.63 -15.24 19.07
CA GLU A 9 -20.19 -15.56 17.75
C GLU A 9 -20.68 -14.31 17.03
N TRP A 10 -21.34 -13.39 17.75
CA TRP A 10 -21.81 -12.13 17.17
C TRP A 10 -20.64 -11.23 16.73
N THR A 11 -19.61 -11.05 17.57
CA THR A 11 -18.45 -10.21 17.22
C THR A 11 -17.72 -10.77 16.01
N ARG A 12 -17.58 -12.11 15.93
CA ARG A 12 -17.00 -12.80 14.78
C ARG A 12 -17.82 -12.60 13.50
N GLY A 13 -19.14 -12.77 13.58
CA GLY A 13 -20.03 -12.55 12.43
C GLY A 13 -19.95 -11.12 11.88
N ARG A 14 -19.91 -10.14 12.78
CA ARG A 14 -19.72 -8.73 12.41
C ARG A 14 -18.34 -8.49 11.77
N ALA A 15 -17.28 -9.08 12.31
CA ALA A 15 -15.93 -8.95 11.76
C ALA A 15 -15.84 -9.53 10.34
N GLU A 16 -16.43 -10.69 10.08
CA GLU A 16 -16.47 -11.27 8.74
C GLU A 16 -17.27 -10.40 7.76
N GLY A 17 -18.41 -9.85 8.19
CA GLY A 17 -19.18 -8.90 7.39
C GLY A 17 -18.37 -7.65 7.01
N LEU A 18 -17.57 -7.12 7.94
CA LEU A 18 -16.69 -5.99 7.68
C LEU A 18 -15.54 -6.37 6.72
N LYS A 19 -14.93 -7.54 6.86
CA LYS A 19 -13.90 -8.02 5.93
C LYS A 19 -14.42 -8.07 4.50
N VAL A 20 -15.64 -8.55 4.28
CA VAL A 20 -16.26 -8.57 2.94
C VAL A 20 -16.42 -7.16 2.37
N GLN A 21 -16.88 -6.21 3.18
CA GLN A 21 -17.02 -4.82 2.75
C GLN A 21 -15.67 -4.19 2.38
N VAL A 22 -14.63 -4.45 3.18
CA VAL A 22 -13.27 -3.96 2.90
C VAL A 22 -12.75 -4.56 1.59
N ARG A 23 -12.91 -5.88 1.36
CA ARG A 23 -12.52 -6.52 0.09
C ARG A 23 -13.19 -5.88 -1.12
N SER A 24 -14.50 -5.63 -1.03
CA SER A 24 -15.25 -4.95 -2.09
C SER A 24 -14.69 -3.55 -2.39
N LYS A 25 -14.36 -2.77 -1.36
CA LYS A 25 -13.73 -1.45 -1.53
C LYS A 25 -12.34 -1.55 -2.17
N LEU A 26 -11.52 -2.52 -1.77
CA LEU A 26 -10.20 -2.77 -2.36
C LEU A 26 -10.30 -3.13 -3.85
N LEU A 27 -11.24 -4.00 -4.21
CA LEU A 27 -11.52 -4.40 -5.60
C LEU A 27 -11.97 -3.21 -6.45
N LYS A 28 -12.82 -2.34 -5.90
CA LYS A 28 -13.27 -1.11 -6.56
C LYS A 28 -12.10 -0.16 -6.76
N ALA A 29 -11.34 0.13 -5.71
CA ALA A 29 -10.17 1.02 -5.77
C ALA A 29 -9.15 0.52 -6.81
N LYS A 30 -8.85 -0.78 -6.82
CA LYS A 30 -7.96 -1.38 -7.81
C LYS A 30 -8.40 -1.13 -9.26
N SER A 31 -9.71 -1.08 -9.52
CA SER A 31 -10.27 -0.96 -10.88
C SER A 31 -10.46 0.50 -11.34
N SER A 32 -10.68 1.43 -10.41
CA SER A 32 -11.11 2.80 -10.76
C SER A 32 -10.34 3.94 -10.10
N SER A 33 -9.40 3.65 -9.20
CA SER A 33 -8.64 4.68 -8.47
C SER A 33 -7.21 4.84 -8.99
N SER A 34 -6.57 5.95 -8.61
CA SER A 34 -5.17 6.26 -8.94
C SER A 34 -4.17 5.37 -8.18
N ALA A 35 -2.91 5.38 -8.61
CA ALA A 35 -1.81 4.76 -7.86
C ALA A 35 -1.72 5.29 -6.42
N ALA A 36 -1.83 6.61 -6.24
CA ALA A 36 -1.79 7.28 -4.95
C ALA A 36 -2.86 6.75 -3.99
N ASP A 37 -4.11 6.64 -4.45
CA ASP A 37 -5.22 6.12 -3.64
C ASP A 37 -4.99 4.67 -3.20
N MET A 38 -4.52 3.81 -4.11
CA MET A 38 -4.23 2.41 -3.80
C MET A 38 -3.14 2.29 -2.73
N VAL A 39 -2.09 3.10 -2.84
CA VAL A 39 -0.95 3.11 -1.93
C VAL A 39 -1.36 3.61 -0.54
N MET A 40 -2.17 4.67 -0.47
CA MET A 40 -2.74 5.17 0.79
C MET A 40 -3.65 4.15 1.47
N LEU A 41 -4.44 3.41 0.68
CA LEU A 41 -5.30 2.36 1.20
C LEU A 41 -4.49 1.19 1.76
N VAL A 42 -3.43 0.76 1.07
CA VAL A 42 -2.50 -0.26 1.58
C VAL A 42 -1.84 0.21 2.88
N ASP A 43 -1.33 1.43 2.93
CA ASP A 43 -0.72 2.00 4.14
C ASP A 43 -1.70 2.02 5.32
N THR A 44 -2.96 2.38 5.06
CA THR A 44 -4.01 2.37 6.08
C THR A 44 -4.24 0.97 6.64
N LEU A 45 -4.29 -0.06 5.80
CA LEU A 45 -4.46 -1.45 6.25
C LEU A 45 -3.27 -1.93 7.10
N GLU A 46 -2.05 -1.55 6.71
CA GLU A 46 -0.83 -1.90 7.45
C GLU A 46 -0.77 -1.19 8.81
N ARG A 47 -1.11 0.10 8.88
CA ARG A 47 -1.16 0.86 10.15
C ARG A 47 -2.20 0.34 11.11
N LEU A 48 -3.30 -0.19 10.59
CA LEU A 48 -4.34 -0.85 11.37
C LEU A 48 -3.96 -2.29 11.78
N GLY A 49 -2.88 -2.85 11.24
CA GLY A 49 -2.44 -4.22 11.53
C GLY A 49 -3.38 -5.32 11.00
N ILE A 50 -4.20 -5.00 10.00
CA ILE A 50 -5.20 -5.91 9.43
C ILE A 50 -4.89 -6.34 7.98
N ASP A 51 -3.76 -5.89 7.45
CA ASP A 51 -3.23 -6.22 6.12
C ASP A 51 -3.16 -7.73 5.86
N ASN A 52 -2.87 -8.51 6.90
CA ASN A 52 -2.84 -9.98 6.84
C ASN A 52 -4.14 -10.62 6.34
N HIS A 53 -5.29 -9.95 6.48
CA HIS A 53 -6.58 -10.44 5.99
C HIS A 53 -6.81 -10.20 4.50
N PHE A 54 -5.99 -9.37 3.86
CA PHE A 54 -6.18 -8.85 2.50
C PHE A 54 -4.92 -9.00 1.64
N ARG A 55 -4.04 -9.97 1.96
CA ARG A 55 -2.73 -10.14 1.31
C ARG A 55 -2.80 -10.24 -0.21
N HIS A 56 -3.81 -10.93 -0.74
CA HIS A 56 -3.99 -11.10 -2.18
C HIS A 56 -4.42 -9.79 -2.86
N GLU A 57 -5.35 -9.07 -2.26
CA GLU A 57 -5.82 -7.78 -2.74
C GLU A 57 -4.69 -6.75 -2.73
N ILE A 58 -3.92 -6.71 -1.63
CA ILE A 58 -2.75 -5.82 -1.49
C ILE A 58 -1.69 -6.12 -2.56
N ALA A 59 -1.30 -7.38 -2.71
CA ALA A 59 -0.31 -7.76 -3.73
C ALA A 59 -0.77 -7.36 -5.15
N ALA A 60 -2.05 -7.55 -5.46
CA ALA A 60 -2.60 -7.20 -6.76
C ALA A 60 -2.66 -5.68 -7.02
N MET A 61 -2.89 -4.87 -5.98
CA MET A 61 -2.81 -3.41 -6.09
C MET A 61 -1.36 -2.95 -6.27
N LEU A 62 -0.42 -3.47 -5.48
CA LEU A 62 1.00 -3.12 -5.59
C LEU A 62 1.59 -3.52 -6.94
N HIS A 63 1.17 -4.64 -7.51
CA HIS A 63 1.54 -5.01 -8.89
C HIS A 63 1.06 -3.98 -9.92
N ARG A 64 -0.14 -3.42 -9.76
CA ARG A 64 -0.66 -2.38 -10.65
C ARG A 64 0.15 -1.10 -10.50
N VAL A 65 0.38 -0.65 -9.26
CA VAL A 65 1.21 0.52 -8.94
C VAL A 65 2.61 0.39 -9.55
N HIS A 66 3.25 -0.78 -9.40
CA HIS A 66 4.58 -1.03 -9.96
C HIS A 66 4.61 -0.97 -11.49
N ARG A 67 3.56 -1.45 -12.16
CA ARG A 67 3.43 -1.37 -13.62
C ARG A 67 3.21 0.06 -14.09
N GLU A 68 2.40 0.84 -13.37
CA GLU A 68 2.17 2.25 -13.67
C GLU A 68 3.47 3.05 -13.53
N GLN A 69 4.24 2.81 -12.47
CA GLN A 69 5.54 3.43 -12.25
C GLN A 69 6.58 3.10 -13.35
N GLN A 70 6.54 1.90 -13.94
CA GLN A 70 7.42 1.53 -15.05
C GLN A 70 6.98 2.11 -16.40
N GLY A 71 5.69 2.38 -16.56
CA GLY A 71 5.12 2.95 -17.79
C GLY A 71 5.37 4.46 -17.91
N CYS A 72 5.53 5.15 -16.78
CA CYS A 72 5.93 6.55 -16.74
C CYS A 72 7.46 6.63 -16.92
N THR A 73 7.91 7.06 -18.10
CA THR A 73 9.32 7.44 -18.29
C THR A 73 9.68 8.51 -17.27
N ALA A 74 10.89 8.44 -16.70
CA ALA A 74 11.41 9.26 -15.59
C ALA A 74 11.50 10.79 -15.85
N GLY A 75 10.73 11.32 -16.80
CA GLY A 75 10.58 12.74 -17.11
C GLY A 75 9.13 13.14 -17.40
N SER A 76 8.14 12.38 -16.92
CA SER A 76 6.79 12.92 -16.78
C SER A 76 6.81 13.83 -15.57
N ASP A 77 6.55 15.11 -15.78
CA ASP A 77 6.36 16.16 -14.76
C ASP A 77 5.11 15.90 -13.89
N ASP A 78 4.94 14.68 -13.41
CA ASP A 78 4.02 14.41 -12.32
C ASP A 78 4.74 14.92 -11.07
N ASP A 79 4.30 16.08 -10.60
CA ASP A 79 4.47 16.60 -9.24
C ASP A 79 3.78 15.65 -8.25
N ASP A 80 4.12 14.35 -8.33
CA ASP A 80 3.66 13.32 -7.43
C ASP A 80 4.27 13.64 -6.07
N ASP A 81 3.43 14.15 -5.18
CA ASP A 81 3.73 14.52 -3.80
C ASP A 81 4.80 13.57 -3.24
N LEU A 82 5.92 14.15 -2.77
CA LEU A 82 7.03 13.43 -2.16
C LEU A 82 6.53 12.39 -1.14
N HIS A 83 5.43 12.69 -0.45
CA HIS A 83 4.76 11.75 0.44
C HIS A 83 4.31 10.47 -0.27
N ILE A 84 3.60 10.59 -1.39
CA ILE A 84 3.07 9.48 -2.18
C ILE A 84 4.22 8.69 -2.81
N THR A 85 5.21 9.37 -3.41
CA THR A 85 6.40 8.74 -3.99
C THR A 85 7.18 7.95 -2.93
N SER A 86 7.37 8.53 -1.75
CA SER A 86 8.03 7.86 -0.62
C SER A 86 7.25 6.64 -0.14
N LEU A 87 5.90 6.74 -0.08
CA LEU A 87 5.04 5.63 0.29
C LEU A 87 5.10 4.48 -0.72
N GLN A 88 5.04 4.79 -2.02
CA GLN A 88 5.16 3.82 -3.09
C GLN A 88 6.48 3.06 -2.98
N PHE A 89 7.60 3.78 -2.87
CA PHE A 89 8.92 3.17 -2.73
C PHE A 89 8.99 2.23 -1.52
N ARG A 90 8.54 2.70 -0.35
CA ARG A 90 8.53 1.91 0.89
C ARG A 90 7.68 0.66 0.76
N LEU A 91 6.45 0.77 0.27
CA LEU A 91 5.52 -0.36 0.16
C LEU A 91 5.99 -1.38 -0.88
N LEU A 92 6.43 -0.93 -2.06
CA LEU A 92 6.95 -1.82 -3.08
C LEU A 92 8.16 -2.62 -2.58
N ARG A 93 9.12 -1.96 -1.93
CA ARG A 93 10.28 -2.64 -1.33
C ARG A 93 9.89 -3.61 -0.22
N LYS A 94 8.97 -3.22 0.67
CA LYS A 94 8.49 -4.07 1.77
C LYS A 94 7.85 -5.35 1.24
N HIS A 95 7.14 -5.26 0.13
CA HIS A 95 6.44 -6.39 -0.51
C HIS A 95 7.29 -7.11 -1.57
N GLY A 96 8.60 -6.83 -1.65
CA GLY A 96 9.56 -7.58 -2.47
C GLY A 96 9.66 -7.16 -3.93
N PHE A 97 9.07 -6.03 -4.30
CA PHE A 97 9.22 -5.47 -5.64
C PHE A 97 10.60 -4.81 -5.81
N ARG A 98 11.21 -5.03 -6.98
CA ARG A 98 12.41 -4.32 -7.38
C ARG A 98 12.02 -2.93 -7.86
N VAL A 99 12.41 -1.91 -7.11
CA VAL A 99 12.26 -0.51 -7.47
C VAL A 99 13.63 0.04 -7.83
N SER A 100 13.73 0.80 -8.93
CA SER A 100 14.97 1.52 -9.23
C SER A 100 15.22 2.52 -8.12
N ALA A 101 16.41 2.50 -7.54
CA ALA A 101 16.73 3.44 -6.49
C ALA A 101 16.88 4.82 -7.13
N VAL A 102 16.12 5.81 -6.65
CA VAL A 102 16.39 7.23 -6.94
C VAL A 102 17.62 7.60 -6.12
N ILE A 103 18.78 7.06 -6.50
CA ILE A 103 20.09 7.45 -5.99
C ILE A 103 20.70 8.29 -7.09
N GLU A 104 20.12 9.45 -7.34
CA GLU A 104 20.86 10.53 -7.97
C GLU A 104 21.39 11.41 -6.82
N ASN A 105 22.67 11.20 -6.51
CA ASN A 105 23.58 12.18 -5.91
C ASN A 105 23.45 12.52 -4.40
N PHE A 106 23.45 11.51 -3.52
CA PHE A 106 23.79 11.74 -2.10
C PHE A 106 25.30 11.60 -1.78
N GLU A 107 26.20 11.74 -2.78
CA GLU A 107 27.66 11.65 -2.58
C GLU A 107 28.41 12.99 -2.48
N GLU A 108 27.77 14.15 -2.61
CA GLU A 108 28.51 15.42 -2.68
C GLU A 108 28.53 16.29 -1.40
N ALA A 109 28.46 15.70 -0.21
CA ALA A 109 28.60 16.47 1.04
C ALA A 109 29.49 15.85 2.13
N SER A 110 30.34 14.87 1.81
CA SER A 110 31.33 14.36 2.79
C SER A 110 32.80 14.60 2.43
N MET A 111 33.11 15.14 1.26
CA MET A 111 34.47 15.52 0.88
C MET A 111 34.62 17.04 0.75
N LEU A 112 34.66 17.77 1.88
CA LEU A 112 35.61 18.88 2.09
C LEU A 112 35.51 19.41 3.53
N THR A 113 36.12 18.70 4.48
CA THR A 113 36.70 19.35 5.65
C THR A 113 38.16 18.92 5.68
N LYS A 114 39.01 19.73 5.04
CA LYS A 114 40.45 19.75 5.27
C LYS A 114 40.72 20.64 6.46
#